data_AF-A0A952SWG3-F1
#
_entry.id   AF-A0A952SWG3-F1
#
_cell.length_a   1.000
_cell.length_b   1.000
_cell.length_c   1.000
_cell.angle_alpha   90.00
_cell.angle_beta   90.00
_cell.angle_gamma   90.00
#
_symmetry.space_group_name_H-M   'P 1'
#
loop_
_entity.id
_entity.type
_entity.pdbx_description
1 polymer ?
#
loop_
_entity_poly.entity_id
_entity_poly.type
_entity_poly.pdbx_seq_one_letter_code
_entity_poly.pdbx_strand_id
1 'polypeptide(L)'
;MRSKLTRAGVVIGLLGSTFLFSACTTTPPAQTGETKDSGFNSLWNAYGDCKSTSDLAKATTSLDQLRSAGRLGQEKDGFILPLPNRIAHLVSTPTSRVAVDVEAMTSACALHTGELAFTQGYLDVARDLFVSIIRLHEGQHSYYAVRAKTLLAKLERGLAISFNAR
;
A
#
# COMPACT_ATOMS: atom_id res chain seq x y z
N MET A 1 25.94 -61.38 40.61
CA MET A 1 25.25 -60.09 40.90
C MET A 1 24.46 -59.69 39.65
N ARG A 2 23.12 -59.54 39.81
CA ARG A 2 22.09 -58.76 39.05
C ARG A 2 22.31 -58.53 37.53
N SER A 3 21.38 -58.76 36.59
CA SER A 3 19.89 -58.79 36.59
C SER A 3 19.38 -59.42 35.26
N LYS A 4 18.52 -60.45 35.29
CA LYS A 4 17.05 -60.48 34.99
C LYS A 4 16.61 -59.95 33.59
N LEU A 5 16.13 -60.84 32.70
CA LEU A 5 14.71 -61.07 32.27
C LEU A 5 14.22 -60.00 31.26
N THR A 6 13.58 -60.25 30.10
CA THR A 6 12.49 -61.21 29.80
C THR A 6 12.24 -61.23 28.28
N ARG A 7 11.90 -62.42 27.73
CA ARG A 7 11.15 -62.61 26.48
C ARG A 7 9.71 -62.08 26.65
N ALA A 8 9.13 -61.50 25.60
CA ALA A 8 7.68 -61.56 25.37
C ALA A 8 7.40 -61.33 23.87
N GLY A 9 7.13 -62.42 23.16
CA GLY A 9 6.48 -62.37 21.86
C GLY A 9 4.97 -62.30 22.05
N VAL A 10 4.29 -61.59 21.16
CA VAL A 10 2.83 -61.73 20.96
C VAL A 10 2.57 -61.60 19.46
N VAL A 11 2.33 -62.74 18.83
CA VAL A 11 1.68 -62.88 17.54
C VAL A 11 0.19 -63.07 17.83
N ILE A 12 -0.62 -62.06 17.53
CA ILE A 12 -2.09 -62.11 17.46
C ILE A 12 -2.39 -61.18 16.27
N GLY A 13 -2.86 -61.64 15.12
CA GLY A 13 -4.03 -62.49 14.90
C GLY A 13 -4.96 -61.67 14.00
N LEU A 14 -4.81 -61.85 12.69
CA LEU A 14 -5.68 -61.32 11.63
C LEU A 14 -7.14 -61.73 11.90
N LEU A 15 -8.05 -60.76 12.06
CA LEU A 15 -9.44 -60.86 11.59
C LEU A 15 -10.22 -59.56 11.87
N GLY A 16 -10.67 -58.93 10.78
CA GLY A 16 -11.94 -58.21 10.74
C GLY A 16 -11.98 -56.82 11.38
N SER A 17 -11.70 -55.79 10.59
CA SER A 17 -12.45 -54.52 10.59
C SER A 17 -12.06 -53.69 9.38
N THR A 18 -12.67 -54.04 8.26
CA THR A 18 -12.78 -53.21 7.06
C THR A 18 -13.64 -51.96 7.34
N PHE A 19 -13.23 -50.81 6.79
CA PHE A 19 -13.93 -49.51 6.74
C PHE A 19 -14.12 -48.85 8.13
N LEU A 20 -13.57 -47.66 8.38
CA LEU A 20 -14.00 -46.38 7.80
C LEU A 20 -12.81 -45.41 7.67
N PHE A 21 -12.23 -45.27 6.48
CA PHE A 21 -11.62 -43.99 6.13
C PHE A 21 -12.78 -43.05 5.83
N SER A 22 -13.18 -42.24 6.83
CA SER A 22 -13.99 -41.06 6.54
C SER A 22 -13.11 -40.13 5.73
N ALA A 23 -13.30 -40.14 4.40
CA ALA A 23 -12.84 -39.08 3.56
C ALA A 23 -13.61 -37.84 3.99
N CYS A 24 -12.98 -36.94 4.77
CA CYS A 24 -13.35 -35.54 4.70
C CYS A 24 -13.16 -35.16 3.24
N THR A 25 -14.25 -35.12 2.47
CA THR A 25 -14.28 -34.43 1.19
C THR A 25 -14.01 -32.98 1.54
N THR A 26 -12.74 -32.58 1.49
CA THR A 26 -12.36 -31.20 1.37
C THR A 26 -13.01 -30.75 0.06
N THR A 27 -14.23 -30.23 0.15
CA THR A 27 -14.75 -29.35 -0.90
C THR A 27 -13.62 -28.40 -1.19
N PRO A 28 -13.11 -28.32 -2.44
CA PRO A 28 -12.27 -27.19 -2.79
C PRO A 28 -13.05 -25.97 -2.34
N PRO A 29 -12.45 -25.03 -1.58
CA PRO A 29 -13.12 -23.76 -1.39
C PRO A 29 -13.54 -23.34 -2.79
N ALA A 30 -14.86 -23.15 -2.97
CA ALA A 30 -15.37 -22.49 -4.15
C ALA A 30 -14.45 -21.29 -4.34
N GLN A 31 -13.88 -21.13 -5.53
CA GLN A 31 -13.06 -19.98 -5.89
C GLN A 31 -13.96 -18.73 -5.87
N THR A 32 -14.44 -18.35 -4.69
CA THR A 32 -15.14 -17.11 -4.44
C THR A 32 -14.05 -16.08 -4.25
N GLY A 33 -13.62 -15.51 -5.37
CA GLY A 33 -12.87 -14.26 -5.40
C GLY A 33 -11.38 -14.40 -5.14
N GLU A 34 -10.65 -14.93 -6.11
CA GLU A 34 -9.31 -14.40 -6.34
C GLU A 34 -9.44 -12.87 -6.60
N THR A 35 -8.56 -12.09 -5.96
CA THR A 35 -8.19 -10.69 -6.31
C THR A 35 -9.07 -9.53 -5.81
N LYS A 36 -8.99 -9.21 -4.50
CA LYS A 36 -9.19 -7.82 -4.04
C LYS A 36 -8.18 -7.33 -2.97
N ASP A 37 -7.37 -8.22 -2.41
CA ASP A 37 -6.25 -7.88 -1.51
C ASP A 37 -5.00 -7.35 -2.22
N SER A 38 -4.97 -7.37 -3.56
CA SER A 38 -3.82 -6.87 -4.33
C SER A 38 -3.70 -5.35 -4.30
N GLY A 39 -4.82 -4.61 -4.25
CA GLY A 39 -4.81 -3.15 -4.34
C GLY A 39 -4.20 -2.46 -3.13
N PHE A 40 -4.60 -2.85 -1.92
CA PHE A 40 -4.08 -2.30 -0.67
C PHE A 40 -2.57 -2.61 -0.50
N ASN A 41 -2.19 -3.88 -0.67
CA ASN A 41 -0.80 -4.28 -0.54
C ASN A 41 0.09 -3.63 -1.60
N SER A 42 -0.40 -3.49 -2.84
CA SER A 42 0.32 -2.80 -3.91
C SER A 42 0.58 -1.33 -3.58
N LEU A 43 -0.43 -0.62 -3.07
CA LEU A 43 -0.29 0.77 -2.62
C LEU A 43 0.74 0.89 -1.48
N TRP A 44 0.62 0.03 -0.47
CA TRP A 44 1.51 0.06 0.69
C TRP A 44 2.95 -0.25 0.32
N ASN A 45 3.17 -1.23 -0.56
CA ASN A 45 4.50 -1.57 -1.08
C ASN A 45 5.08 -0.41 -1.88
N ALA A 46 4.32 0.17 -2.81
CA ALA A 46 4.79 1.32 -3.59
C ALA A 46 5.19 2.50 -2.69
N TYR A 47 4.40 2.79 -1.66
CA TYR A 47 4.76 3.82 -0.67
C TYR A 47 6.01 3.45 0.14
N GLY A 48 6.10 2.20 0.62
CA GLY A 48 7.26 1.72 1.37
C GLY A 48 8.56 1.77 0.55
N ASP A 49 8.50 1.32 -0.71
CA ASP A 49 9.61 1.37 -1.66
C ASP A 49 10.04 2.81 -1.92
N CYS A 50 9.08 3.71 -2.17
CA CYS A 50 9.36 5.13 -2.37
C CYS A 50 10.05 5.75 -1.16
N LYS A 51 9.58 5.46 0.06
CA LYS A 51 10.13 6.07 1.29
C LYS A 51 11.48 5.51 1.71
N SER A 52 11.81 4.29 1.32
CA SER A 52 13.04 3.61 1.71
C SER A 52 14.18 3.76 0.69
N THR A 53 13.86 4.00 -0.59
CA THR A 53 14.87 4.14 -1.63
C THR A 53 15.60 5.49 -1.58
N SER A 54 16.88 5.49 -1.95
CA SER A 54 17.67 6.68 -2.27
C SER A 54 17.88 6.87 -3.79
N ASP A 55 17.44 5.90 -4.59
CA ASP A 55 17.46 5.93 -6.05
C ASP A 55 16.25 6.74 -6.57
N LEU A 56 16.55 7.84 -7.27
CA LEU A 56 15.53 8.76 -7.79
C LEU A 56 14.62 8.10 -8.84
N ALA A 57 15.15 7.21 -9.68
CA ALA A 57 14.37 6.54 -10.70
C ALA A 57 13.37 5.56 -10.07
N LYS A 58 13.81 4.84 -9.03
CA LYS A 58 12.92 3.96 -8.25
C LYS A 58 11.85 4.76 -7.51
N ALA A 59 12.22 5.86 -6.85
CA ALA A 59 11.26 6.73 -6.16
C ALA A 59 10.20 7.29 -7.13
N THR A 60 10.63 7.71 -8.32
CA THR A 60 9.74 8.22 -9.37
C THR A 60 8.78 7.13 -9.86
N THR A 61 9.28 5.91 -10.10
CA THR A 61 8.45 4.77 -10.51
C THR A 61 7.37 4.46 -9.48
N SER A 62 7.74 4.38 -8.20
CA SER A 62 6.80 4.16 -7.10
C SER A 62 5.79 5.31 -6.97
N LEU A 63 6.22 6.56 -7.17
CA LEU A 63 5.34 7.73 -7.17
C LEU A 63 4.29 7.66 -8.28
N ASP A 64 4.68 7.28 -9.49
CA ASP A 64 3.77 7.17 -10.62
C ASP A 64 2.75 6.04 -10.42
N GLN A 65 3.16 4.94 -9.78
CA GLN A 65 2.24 3.89 -9.35
C GLN A 65 1.19 4.42 -8.36
N LEU A 66 1.60 5.19 -7.34
CA LEU A 66 0.65 5.80 -6.38
C LEU A 66 -0.31 6.80 -7.06
N ARG A 67 0.20 7.64 -7.97
CA ARG A 67 -0.62 8.60 -8.73
C ARG A 67 -1.67 7.91 -9.60
N SER A 68 -1.28 6.85 -10.29
CA SER A 68 -2.20 6.09 -11.15
C SER A 68 -3.32 5.44 -10.32
N ALA A 69 -2.99 4.90 -9.15
CA ALA A 69 -3.98 4.31 -8.25
C ALA A 69 -4.92 5.36 -7.63
N GLY A 70 -4.43 6.57 -7.31
CA GLY A 70 -5.25 7.67 -6.82
C GLY A 70 -6.32 8.11 -7.83
N ARG A 71 -5.97 8.15 -9.12
CA ARG A 71 -6.91 8.46 -10.21
C ARG A 71 -8.01 7.39 -10.35
N LEU A 72 -7.64 6.12 -10.31
CA LEU A 72 -8.59 4.99 -10.39
C LEU A 72 -9.51 4.92 -9.16
N GLY A 73 -9.06 5.41 -8.00
CA GLY A 73 -9.85 5.50 -6.77
C GLY A 73 -10.97 6.55 -6.83
N GLN A 74 -10.78 7.63 -7.60
CA GLN A 74 -11.82 8.65 -7.80
C GLN A 74 -12.91 8.24 -8.79
N GLU A 75 -12.62 7.30 -9.69
CA GLU A 75 -13.55 6.87 -10.75
C GLU A 75 -14.53 5.77 -10.30
N LYS A 76 -14.33 5.15 -9.13
CA LYS A 76 -15.22 4.09 -8.66
C LYS A 76 -16.44 4.67 -7.97
N ASP A 77 -17.59 4.51 -8.63
CA ASP A 77 -18.90 4.49 -8.00
C ASP A 77 -18.80 3.71 -6.69
N GLY A 78 -19.01 4.41 -5.57
CA GLY A 78 -18.92 3.84 -4.24
C GLY A 78 -19.79 2.58 -4.15
N PHE A 79 -19.38 1.61 -3.33
CA PHE A 79 -20.17 0.41 -3.09
C PHE A 79 -21.59 0.80 -2.66
N ILE A 80 -22.57 0.62 -3.55
CA ILE A 80 -23.98 0.81 -3.21
C ILE A 80 -24.40 -0.40 -2.39
N LEU A 81 -24.47 -0.22 -1.06
CA LEU A 81 -25.06 -1.22 -0.18
C LEU A 81 -26.56 -1.33 -0.57
N PRO A 82 -27.05 -2.50 -1.04
CA PRO A 82 -28.47 -2.67 -1.35
C PRO A 82 -29.26 -2.64 -0.04
N LEU A 83 -29.71 -1.44 0.33
CA LEU A 83 -30.48 -1.19 1.54
C LEU A 83 -31.97 -1.31 1.21
N PRO A 84 -32.77 -2.02 2.04
CA PRO A 84 -34.21 -1.93 1.99
C PRO A 84 -34.70 -0.47 2.04
N ASN A 85 -35.69 -0.11 1.23
CA ASN A 85 -36.17 1.28 1.07
C ASN A 85 -36.50 2.00 2.39
N ARG A 86 -36.89 1.25 3.44
CA ARG A 86 -37.20 1.81 4.77
C ARG A 86 -35.97 2.24 5.57
N ILE A 87 -34.76 1.83 5.21
CA ILE A 87 -33.54 2.22 5.91
C ILE A 87 -32.54 2.95 5.01
N ALA A 88 -32.77 2.96 3.69
CA ALA A 88 -31.93 3.68 2.73
C ALA A 88 -31.79 5.18 3.06
N HIS A 89 -32.84 5.81 3.61
CA HIS A 89 -32.82 7.22 4.01
C HIS A 89 -32.08 7.48 5.34
N LEU A 90 -31.76 6.44 6.10
CA LEU A 90 -31.06 6.52 7.40
C LEU A 90 -29.55 6.31 7.25
N VAL A 91 -29.07 5.96 6.06
CA VAL A 91 -27.67 5.67 5.80
C VAL A 91 -27.16 6.64 4.75
N SER A 92 -26.23 7.51 5.14
CA SER A 92 -25.51 8.38 4.20
C SER A 92 -24.82 7.51 3.14
N THR A 93 -24.78 7.98 1.88
CA THR A 93 -24.02 7.37 0.79
C THR A 93 -22.68 6.86 1.31
N PRO A 94 -22.41 5.54 1.26
CA PRO A 94 -21.18 4.99 1.83
C PRO A 94 -19.99 5.55 1.06
N THR A 95 -19.26 6.46 1.69
CA THR A 95 -17.93 6.87 1.22
C THR A 95 -17.08 5.61 1.20
N SER A 96 -16.52 5.26 0.04
CA SER A 96 -15.55 4.18 -0.10
C SER A 96 -14.41 4.42 0.91
N ARG A 97 -14.41 3.70 2.03
CA ARG A 97 -13.37 3.80 3.05
C ARG A 97 -12.20 2.96 2.61
N VAL A 98 -11.34 3.50 1.76
CA VAL A 98 -9.99 2.96 1.63
C VAL A 98 -9.34 3.13 3.01
N ALA A 99 -8.81 2.05 3.59
CA ALA A 99 -8.15 2.09 4.90
C ALA A 99 -6.88 2.98 4.90
N VAL A 100 -6.48 3.48 3.72
CA VAL A 100 -5.32 4.35 3.52
C VAL A 100 -5.72 5.52 2.64
N ASP A 101 -5.27 6.71 3.02
CA ASP A 101 -5.38 7.91 2.22
C ASP A 101 -4.30 7.90 1.12
N VAL A 102 -4.72 7.55 -0.11
CA VAL A 102 -3.83 7.47 -1.27
C VAL A 102 -3.25 8.85 -1.64
N GLU A 103 -3.98 9.93 -1.38
CA GLU A 103 -3.51 11.29 -1.63
C GLU A 103 -2.37 11.65 -0.67
N ALA A 104 -2.51 11.30 0.60
CA ALA A 104 -1.46 11.47 1.61
C ALA A 104 -0.21 10.64 1.27
N MET A 105 -0.38 9.36 0.88
CA MET A 105 0.75 8.51 0.44
C MET A 105 1.47 9.11 -0.76
N THR A 106 0.71 9.55 -1.77
CA THR A 106 1.24 10.17 -2.98
C THR A 106 2.01 11.45 -2.64
N SER A 107 1.46 12.29 -1.76
CA SER A 107 2.08 13.55 -1.33
C SER A 107 3.38 13.32 -0.56
N ALA A 108 3.40 12.33 0.34
CA ALA A 108 4.59 11.96 1.10
C ALA A 108 5.71 11.38 0.20
N CYS A 109 5.34 10.53 -0.76
CA CYS A 109 6.28 10.00 -1.75
C CYS A 109 6.80 11.09 -2.70
N ALA A 110 5.94 12.01 -3.14
CA ALA A 110 6.33 13.15 -3.98
C ALA A 110 7.32 14.08 -3.27
N LEU A 111 7.12 14.35 -1.97
CA LEU A 111 8.07 15.13 -1.18
C LEU A 111 9.45 14.47 -1.14
N HIS A 112 9.47 13.17 -0.82
CA HIS A 112 10.72 12.39 -0.76
C HIS A 112 11.45 12.39 -2.11
N THR A 113 10.71 12.14 -3.19
CA THR A 113 11.25 12.15 -4.56
C THR A 113 11.80 13.53 -4.93
N GLY A 114 11.10 14.61 -4.53
CA GLY A 114 11.58 15.98 -4.74
C GLY A 114 12.83 16.31 -3.94
N GLU A 115 12.95 15.83 -2.70
CA GLU A 115 14.17 15.97 -1.88
C GLU A 115 15.35 15.18 -2.50
N LEU A 116 15.12 13.97 -3.02
CA LEU A 116 16.13 13.22 -3.78
C LEU A 116 16.57 13.97 -5.04
N ALA A 117 15.61 14.44 -5.85
CA ALA A 117 15.91 15.23 -7.04
C ALA A 117 16.72 16.49 -6.70
N PHE A 118 16.34 17.20 -5.63
CA PHE A 118 17.04 18.39 -5.17
C PHE A 118 18.48 18.08 -4.75
N THR A 119 18.69 17.03 -3.95
CA THR A 119 20.02 16.63 -3.47
C THR A 119 20.93 16.11 -4.57
N GLN A 120 20.36 15.52 -5.63
CA GLN A 120 21.09 15.02 -6.80
C GLN A 120 21.29 16.07 -7.90
N GLY A 121 20.80 17.30 -7.72
CA GLY A 121 20.99 18.40 -8.67
C GLY A 121 19.96 18.47 -9.80
N TYR A 122 18.92 17.62 -9.79
CA TYR A 122 17.80 17.69 -10.73
C TYR A 122 16.78 18.76 -10.28
N LEU A 123 17.18 20.03 -10.37
CA LEU A 123 16.44 21.15 -9.78
C LEU A 123 15.06 21.38 -10.39
N ASP A 124 14.90 21.19 -11.71
CA ASP A 124 13.61 21.34 -12.38
C ASP A 124 12.62 20.27 -11.92
N VAL A 125 13.08 19.01 -11.83
CA VAL A 125 12.28 17.89 -11.32
C VAL A 125 11.84 18.14 -9.87
N ALA A 126 12.76 18.61 -9.02
CA ALA A 126 12.44 18.95 -7.64
C ALA A 126 11.39 20.07 -7.54
N ARG A 127 11.56 21.13 -8.33
CA ARG A 127 10.61 22.25 -8.42
C ARG A 127 9.22 21.75 -8.81
N ASP A 128 9.13 20.99 -9.90
CA ASP A 128 7.86 20.49 -10.43
C ASP A 128 7.13 19.61 -9.41
N LEU A 129 7.88 18.75 -8.70
CA LEU A 129 7.32 17.93 -7.62
C LEU A 129 6.78 18.77 -6.47
N PHE A 130 7.54 19.76 -5.98
CA PHE A 130 7.05 20.63 -4.90
C PHE A 130 5.84 21.47 -5.32
N VAL A 131 5.86 22.04 -6.52
CA VAL A 131 4.71 22.79 -7.07
C VAL A 131 3.48 21.89 -7.22
N SER A 132 3.66 20.65 -7.67
CA SER A 132 2.55 19.70 -7.81
C SER A 132 1.85 19.40 -6.47
N ILE A 133 2.62 19.27 -5.38
CA ILE A 133 2.08 19.06 -4.03
C ILE A 133 1.32 20.30 -3.54
N ILE A 134 1.85 21.49 -3.79
CA ILE A 134 1.20 22.74 -3.40
C ILE A 134 -0.16 22.89 -4.08
N ARG A 135 -0.23 22.56 -5.38
CA ARG A 135 -1.48 22.59 -6.16
C ARG A 135 -2.48 21.55 -5.69
N LEU A 136 -2.02 20.33 -5.39
CA LEU A 136 -2.88 19.25 -4.91
C LEU A 136 -3.61 19.62 -3.61
N HIS A 137 -2.95 20.39 -2.73
CA HIS A 137 -3.45 20.79 -1.42
C HIS A 137 -3.92 22.25 -1.36
N GLU A 138 -4.25 22.85 -2.50
CA GLU A 138 -4.69 24.25 -2.55
C GLU A 138 -5.99 24.45 -1.77
N GLY A 139 -6.07 25.55 -1.01
CA GLY A 139 -7.24 25.85 -0.17
C GLY A 139 -7.32 25.06 1.14
N GLN A 140 -6.36 24.17 1.43
CA GLN A 140 -6.31 23.40 2.67
C GLN A 140 -5.00 23.66 3.45
N HIS A 141 -5.08 23.67 4.78
CA HIS A 141 -3.90 23.67 5.64
C HIS A 141 -3.33 22.25 5.76
N SER A 142 -2.63 21.78 4.71
CA SER A 142 -1.98 20.47 4.74
C SER A 142 -0.50 20.56 5.14
N TYR A 143 -0.04 19.58 5.92
CA TYR A 143 1.38 19.42 6.26
C TYR A 143 2.25 19.38 4.99
N TYR A 144 1.78 18.66 3.97
CA TYR A 144 2.51 18.46 2.71
C TYR A 144 2.70 19.77 1.93
N ALA A 145 1.68 20.61 1.86
CA ALA A 145 1.77 21.92 1.20
C ALA A 145 2.78 22.83 1.89
N VAL A 146 2.76 22.89 3.22
CA VAL A 146 3.70 23.72 4.01
C VAL A 146 5.13 23.24 3.82
N ARG A 147 5.35 21.92 3.86
CA ARG A 147 6.67 21.33 3.64
C ARG A 147 7.19 21.60 2.22
N ALA A 148 6.34 21.41 1.21
CA ALA A 148 6.69 21.67 -0.19
C ALA A 148 7.04 23.15 -0.43
N LYS A 149 6.27 24.10 0.11
CA LYS A 149 6.57 25.56 0.05
C LYS A 149 7.94 25.88 0.66
N THR A 150 8.25 25.27 1.80
CA THR A 150 9.53 25.47 2.49
C THR A 150 10.71 24.97 1.65
N LEU A 151 10.58 23.79 1.05
CA LEU A 151 11.60 23.20 0.19
C LEU A 151 11.77 23.98 -1.12
N LEU A 152 10.68 24.43 -1.73
CA LEU A 152 10.72 25.27 -2.93
C LEU A 152 11.45 26.59 -2.66
N ALA A 153 11.15 27.26 -1.55
CA ALA A 153 11.85 28.48 -1.15
C ALA A 153 13.36 28.24 -0.84
N LYS A 154 13.74 27.03 -0.41
CA LYS A 154 15.15 26.66 -0.24
C LYS A 154 15.84 26.47 -1.59
N LEU A 155 15.17 25.83 -2.55
CA LEU A 155 15.65 25.62 -3.91
C LEU A 155 15.90 26.95 -4.63
N GLU A 156 14.94 27.88 -4.57
CA GLU A 156 15.04 29.19 -5.20
C GLU A 156 16.19 30.04 -4.64
N ARG A 157 16.40 30.00 -3.31
CA ARG A 157 17.56 30.64 -2.67
C ARG A 157 18.88 30.05 -3.12
N GLY A 158 18.97 28.72 -3.25
CA GLY A 158 20.16 28.04 -3.76
C GLY A 158 20.50 28.47 -5.19
N LEU A 159 19.48 28.58 -6.05
CA LEU A 159 19.63 29.08 -7.43
C LEU A 159 20.15 30.52 -7.45
N ALA A 160 19.54 31.43 -6.68
CA ALA A 160 19.95 32.83 -6.63
C ALA A 160 21.42 33.01 -6.21
N ILE A 161 21.90 32.21 -5.26
CA ILE A 161 23.31 32.22 -4.84
C ILE A 161 24.22 31.72 -5.97
N SER A 162 23.83 30.65 -6.68
CA SER A 162 24.64 30.12 -7.79
C SER A 162 24.79 31.10 -8.96
N PHE A 163 23.78 31.91 -9.24
CA PHE A 163 23.83 32.93 -10.29
C PHE A 163 24.68 34.16 -9.91
N ASN A 164 24.74 34.51 -8.62
CA ASN A 164 25.53 35.65 -8.13
C ASN A 164 27.02 35.32 -7.92
N ALA A 165 27.41 34.05 -7.98
CA ALA A 165 28.80 33.60 -7.77
C ALA A 165 29.62 33.47 -9.06
N ARG A 166 29.07 33.86 -10.21
CA ARG A 166 29.71 33.86 -11.53
C ARG A 166 29.99 35.28 -11.98
#